data_AF-A0A5B7SRT1-F1
#
_entry.id   AF-A0A5B7SRT1-F1
#
_cell.length_a   1.000
_cell.length_b   1.000
_cell.length_c   1.000
_cell.angle_alpha   90.00
_cell.angle_beta   90.00
_cell.angle_gamma   90.00
#
_symmetry.space_group_name_H-M   'P 1'
#
loop_
_entity.id
_entity.type
_entity.pdbx_description
1 polymer ?
#
loop_
_entity_poly.entity_id
_entity_poly.type
_entity_poly.pdbx_seq_one_letter_code
_entity_poly.pdbx_strand_id
1 'polypeptide(L)'
;MLIKKQVYQADRQTKPLIGVLLFLISIVLLLVTGPLGLIYGIFHSLFTGGFRGLGAYLLKIAISIDQLGNVMMQHLLNVLWVKKGGYQFGNRDETISSALGRNKQLKTLTGFGKAIDKILDLLDPDHSLNSIDFYIEPSEQIIDKLAWIYIENGKILSTLSKGKSTYYIPGGKREANESDAHALSREIKEELSVALELSSLHFIGIFEAQADGHKPGILVRMTCYAAEYTGELRADSEIDKIVWLAYTDRENVSQVDQLIFDFLYEQGVLL
;
A
#
# COMPACT_ATOMS: atom_id res chain seq x y z
N MET A 1 11.88 0.95 -10.61
CA MET A 1 10.71 0.09 -10.86
C MET A 1 10.54 -0.86 -9.68
N LEU A 2 9.84 -0.41 -8.63
CA LEU A 2 9.24 -1.27 -7.60
C LEU A 2 7.75 -1.23 -7.87
N ILE A 3 7.27 -2.23 -8.61
CA ILE A 3 5.85 -2.44 -8.87
C ILE A 3 5.37 -3.33 -7.71
N LYS A 4 4.69 -2.78 -6.70
CA LYS A 4 3.87 -3.60 -5.79
C LYS A 4 2.45 -3.68 -6.34
N LYS A 5 2.36 -4.34 -7.49
CA LYS A 5 1.10 -4.89 -7.99
C LYS A 5 0.60 -5.85 -6.91
N GLN A 6 -0.68 -5.81 -6.57
CA GLN A 6 -1.35 -6.92 -5.89
C GLN A 6 -1.51 -8.06 -6.91
N VAL A 7 -0.38 -8.59 -7.38
CA VAL A 7 -0.33 -9.62 -8.40
C VAL A 7 0.52 -10.73 -7.81
N TYR A 8 -0.11 -11.89 -7.70
CA TYR A 8 0.56 -13.18 -7.73
C TYR A 8 1.31 -13.32 -9.06
N GLN A 9 2.38 -12.54 -9.24
CA GLN A 9 3.34 -12.69 -10.31
C GLN A 9 4.70 -12.72 -9.64
N ALA A 10 5.42 -13.80 -9.89
CA ALA A 10 6.80 -13.94 -9.48
C ALA A 10 7.57 -12.68 -9.88
N ASP A 11 8.24 -12.04 -8.92
CA ASP A 11 9.22 -11.00 -9.21
C ASP A 11 10.13 -11.44 -10.36
N ARG A 12 10.59 -10.48 -11.19
CA ARG A 12 11.60 -10.59 -12.27
C ARG A 12 12.19 -11.98 -12.35
N GLN A 13 12.07 -12.69 -13.48
CA GLN A 13 12.74 -13.98 -13.73
C GLN A 13 14.19 -13.95 -13.20
N THR A 14 14.36 -14.34 -11.94
CA THR A 14 15.65 -14.45 -11.30
C THR A 14 16.12 -15.79 -11.77
N LYS A 15 17.35 -15.85 -12.30
CA LYS A 15 17.96 -17.15 -12.57
C LYS A 15 17.82 -17.96 -11.27
N PRO A 16 17.22 -19.16 -11.29
CA PRO A 16 16.75 -19.82 -10.07
C PRO A 16 17.85 -20.00 -9.02
N LEU A 17 19.10 -20.14 -9.46
CA LEU A 17 20.29 -20.22 -8.62
C LEU A 17 20.57 -18.94 -7.82
N ILE A 18 20.26 -17.75 -8.37
CA ILE A 18 20.47 -16.47 -7.67
C ILE A 18 19.52 -16.37 -6.48
N GLY A 19 18.26 -16.81 -6.61
CA GLY A 19 17.29 -16.79 -5.52
C GLY A 19 17.73 -17.68 -4.34
N VAL A 20 18.17 -18.90 -4.62
CA VAL A 20 18.70 -19.83 -3.61
C VAL A 20 19.93 -19.25 -2.92
N LEU A 21 20.86 -18.67 -3.70
CA LEU A 21 22.07 -18.06 -3.17
C LEU A 21 21.75 -16.89 -2.24
N LEU A 22 20.88 -15.97 -2.67
CA LEU A 22 20.46 -14.82 -1.85
C LEU A 22 19.78 -15.27 -0.56
N PHE A 23 18.94 -16.31 -0.62
CA PHE A 23 18.32 -16.89 0.56
C PHE A 23 19.35 -17.41 1.56
N LEU A 24 20.32 -18.23 1.11
CA LEU A 24 21.37 -18.75 1.98
C LEU A 24 22.24 -17.64 2.58
N ILE A 25 22.63 -16.65 1.77
CA ILE A 25 23.38 -15.47 2.24
C ILE A 25 22.56 -14.72 3.30
N SER A 26 21.25 -14.52 3.09
CA SER A 26 20.40 -13.79 4.03
C SER A 26 20.30 -14.47 5.40
N ILE A 27 20.26 -15.82 5.44
CA ILE A 27 20.26 -16.59 6.68
C ILE A 27 21.60 -16.40 7.41
N VAL A 28 22.72 -16.56 6.70
CA VAL A 28 24.05 -16.41 7.30
C VAL A 28 24.22 -14.99 7.86
N LEU A 29 23.84 -13.97 7.10
CA LEU A 29 23.86 -12.58 7.57
C LEU A 29 22.99 -12.40 8.81
N LEU A 30 21.75 -12.88 8.80
CA LEU A 30 20.84 -12.76 9.95
C LEU A 30 21.40 -13.43 11.21
N LEU A 31 22.00 -14.61 11.08
CA LEU A 31 22.59 -15.33 12.22
C LEU A 31 23.83 -14.61 12.79
N VAL A 32 24.63 -13.99 11.94
CA VAL A 32 25.89 -13.32 12.35
C VAL A 32 25.63 -11.90 12.85
N THR A 33 24.87 -11.09 12.12
CA THR A 33 24.67 -9.67 12.40
C THR A 33 23.39 -9.38 13.16
N GLY A 34 22.36 -10.24 13.04
CA GLY A 34 21.06 -10.06 13.69
C GLY A 34 21.14 -9.95 15.21
N PRO A 35 21.84 -10.85 15.94
CA PRO A 35 21.98 -10.74 17.38
C PRO A 35 22.65 -9.43 17.82
N LEU A 36 23.70 -9.01 17.12
CA LEU A 36 24.41 -7.75 17.41
C LEU A 36 23.50 -6.54 17.17
N GLY A 37 22.78 -6.53 16.05
CA GLY A 37 21.82 -5.48 15.70
C GLY A 37 20.67 -5.39 16.70
N LEU A 38 20.13 -6.53 17.14
CA LEU A 38 19.05 -6.59 18.12
C LEU A 38 19.49 -6.05 19.48
N ILE A 39 20.66 -6.46 19.98
CA ILE A 39 21.22 -5.99 21.24
C ILE A 39 21.42 -4.47 21.17
N TYR A 40 22.08 -3.98 20.12
CA TYR A 40 22.29 -2.54 19.95
C TYR A 40 20.97 -1.77 19.86
N GLY A 41 20.01 -2.27 19.07
CA GLY A 41 18.69 -1.67 18.90
C GLY A 41 17.92 -1.54 20.22
N ILE A 42 17.89 -2.60 21.03
CA ILE A 42 17.26 -2.59 22.36
C ILE A 42 17.85 -1.48 23.24
N PHE A 43 19.19 -1.42 23.36
CA PHE A 43 19.84 -0.39 24.16
C PHE A 43 19.59 1.00 23.58
N HIS A 44 19.78 1.19 22.28
CA HIS A 44 19.60 2.48 21.62
C HIS A 44 18.17 3.02 21.79
N SER A 45 17.15 2.19 21.56
CA SER A 45 15.75 2.57 21.71
C SER A 45 15.37 2.85 23.17
N LEU A 46 15.96 2.11 24.12
CA LEU A 46 15.77 2.37 25.55
C LEU A 46 16.42 3.69 25.98
N PHE A 47 17.62 4.02 25.49
CA PHE A 47 18.32 5.27 25.82
C PHE A 47 17.69 6.51 25.18
N THR A 48 17.17 6.38 23.95
CA THR A 48 16.60 7.51 23.19
C THR A 48 15.12 7.77 23.51
N GLY A 49 14.34 6.72 23.78
CA GLY A 49 12.88 6.83 23.97
C GLY A 49 12.32 6.09 25.18
N GLY A 50 13.16 5.56 26.08
CA GLY A 50 12.72 4.81 27.26
C GLY A 50 11.92 3.56 26.89
N PHE A 51 10.99 3.16 27.78
CA PHE A 51 10.12 2.00 27.55
C PHE A 51 9.19 2.17 26.34
N ARG A 52 8.78 3.40 26.01
CA ARG A 52 7.98 3.67 24.81
C ARG A 52 8.78 3.44 23.53
N GLY A 53 10.02 3.95 23.49
CA GLY A 53 10.94 3.72 22.37
C GLY A 53 11.27 2.24 22.19
N LEU A 54 11.54 1.53 23.29
CA LEU A 54 11.74 0.08 23.25
C LEU A 54 10.50 -0.66 22.73
N GLY A 55 9.30 -0.29 23.20
CA GLY A 55 8.05 -0.87 22.72
C GLY A 55 7.83 -0.67 21.22
N ALA A 56 8.07 0.54 20.71
CA ALA A 56 7.97 0.84 19.28
C ALA A 56 8.99 0.04 18.45
N TYR A 57 10.22 -0.14 18.94
CA TYR A 57 11.24 -0.96 18.27
C TYR A 57 10.84 -2.44 18.23
N LEU A 58 10.38 -3.00 19.36
CA LEU A 58 9.95 -4.39 19.44
C LEU A 58 8.71 -4.65 18.57
N LEU A 59 7.79 -3.69 18.47
CA LEU A 59 6.64 -3.77 17.57
C LEU A 59 7.08 -3.86 16.11
N LYS A 60 8.06 -3.06 15.67
CA LYS A 60 8.62 -3.15 14.31
C LYS A 60 9.24 -4.51 14.01
N ILE A 61 9.94 -5.09 14.99
CA ILE A 61 10.49 -6.44 14.87
C ILE A 61 9.36 -7.48 14.78
N ALA A 62 8.32 -7.37 15.60
CA ALA A 62 7.17 -8.27 15.58
C ALA A 62 6.45 -8.23 14.22
N ILE A 63 6.20 -7.04 13.67
CA ILE A 63 5.62 -6.85 12.33
C ILE A 63 6.49 -7.50 11.25
N SER A 64 7.81 -7.32 11.32
CA SER A 64 8.75 -7.89 10.35
C SER A 64 8.75 -9.44 10.40
N ILE A 65 8.68 -10.02 11.61
CA ILE A 65 8.56 -11.47 11.80
C ILE A 65 7.22 -11.96 11.24
N ASP A 66 6.13 -11.20 11.43
CA ASP A 66 4.81 -11.55 10.92
C ASP A 66 4.78 -11.54 9.38
N GLN A 67 5.44 -10.58 8.73
CA GLN A 67 5.63 -10.54 7.26
C GLN A 67 6.46 -11.73 6.75
N LEU A 68 7.59 -12.03 7.41
CA LEU A 68 8.40 -13.20 7.07
C LEU A 68 7.57 -14.49 7.19
N GLY A 69 6.79 -14.61 8.26
CA GLY A 69 5.88 -15.73 8.48
C GLY A 69 4.85 -15.87 7.36
N ASN A 70 4.27 -14.76 6.89
CA ASN A 70 3.30 -14.76 5.79
C ASN A 70 3.89 -15.38 4.51
N VAL A 71 5.12 -15.04 4.15
CA VAL A 71 5.83 -15.62 2.99
C VAL A 71 6.21 -17.07 3.24
N MET A 72 6.85 -17.35 4.37
CA MET A 72 7.43 -18.67 4.68
C MET A 72 6.35 -19.74 4.79
N MET A 73 5.20 -19.40 5.37
CA MET A 73 4.12 -20.35 5.66
C MET A 73 2.96 -20.27 4.67
N GLN A 74 3.04 -19.45 3.62
CA GLN A 74 1.93 -19.13 2.71
C GLN A 74 1.13 -20.37 2.25
N HIS A 75 1.81 -21.42 1.81
CA HIS A 75 1.16 -22.61 1.27
C HIS A 75 0.42 -23.38 2.37
N LEU A 76 1.00 -23.46 3.57
CA LEU A 76 0.39 -24.12 4.72
C LEU A 76 -0.83 -23.33 5.22
N LEU A 77 -0.69 -22.01 5.36
CA LEU A 77 -1.76 -21.11 5.82
C LEU A 77 -2.93 -21.10 4.83
N ASN A 78 -2.66 -21.04 3.52
CA ASN A 78 -3.69 -21.08 2.49
C ASN A 78 -4.49 -22.39 2.49
N VAL A 79 -3.85 -23.52 2.83
CA VAL A 79 -4.55 -24.80 2.95
C VAL A 79 -5.36 -24.89 4.24
N LEU A 80 -4.80 -24.44 5.36
CA LEU A 80 -5.41 -24.67 6.67
C LEU A 80 -6.43 -23.58 7.05
N TRP A 81 -6.20 -22.33 6.67
CA TRP A 81 -6.91 -21.15 7.22
C TRP A 81 -7.91 -20.54 6.24
N VAL A 82 -7.77 -20.82 4.95
CA VAL A 82 -8.53 -20.16 3.87
C VAL A 82 -9.45 -21.16 3.16
N LYS A 83 -10.71 -20.79 2.95
CA LYS A 83 -11.64 -21.53 2.10
C LYS A 83 -11.31 -21.32 0.62
N LYS A 84 -11.75 -22.24 -0.24
CA LYS A 84 -11.63 -22.09 -1.70
C LYS A 84 -12.17 -20.72 -2.15
N GLY A 85 -11.35 -19.96 -2.87
CA GLY A 85 -11.68 -18.61 -3.35
C GLY A 85 -11.43 -17.46 -2.36
N GLY A 86 -10.85 -17.74 -1.19
CA GLY A 86 -10.46 -16.71 -0.23
C GLY A 86 -9.16 -15.98 -0.56
N TYR A 87 -8.91 -14.88 0.16
CA TYR A 87 -7.71 -14.08 0.04
C TYR A 87 -6.47 -14.89 0.44
N GLN A 88 -5.43 -14.88 -0.37
CA GLN A 88 -4.27 -15.77 -0.18
C GLN A 88 -3.18 -15.08 0.66
N PHE A 89 -2.63 -15.81 1.62
CA PHE A 89 -1.37 -15.51 2.29
C PHE A 89 -0.20 -15.57 1.28
N GLY A 90 0.89 -14.87 1.57
CA GLY A 90 2.14 -14.91 0.78
C GLY A 90 2.66 -13.59 0.23
N ASN A 91 1.90 -12.50 0.37
CA ASN A 91 2.40 -11.18 0.02
C ASN A 91 3.53 -10.77 1.00
N ARG A 92 4.75 -10.61 0.49
CA ARG A 92 5.95 -10.27 1.31
C ARG A 92 5.87 -8.94 2.04
N ASP A 93 5.00 -8.07 1.56
CA ASP A 93 4.76 -6.75 2.13
C ASP A 93 3.54 -6.75 3.05
N GLU A 94 2.94 -7.92 3.27
CA GLU A 94 1.78 -8.15 4.10
C GLU A 94 2.12 -9.09 5.29
N THR A 95 1.53 -8.84 6.45
CA THR A 95 1.65 -9.65 7.67
C THR A 95 0.59 -10.75 7.68
N ILE A 96 0.78 -11.81 8.47
CA ILE A 96 -0.25 -12.85 8.63
C ILE A 96 -1.52 -12.23 9.24
N SER A 97 -1.36 -11.35 10.23
CA SER A 97 -2.49 -10.76 10.97
C SER A 97 -3.52 -10.12 10.06
N SER A 98 -3.11 -9.40 9.00
CA SER A 98 -4.11 -8.83 8.10
C SER A 98 -4.54 -9.71 6.96
N ALA A 99 -3.68 -10.57 6.42
CA ALA A 99 -4.17 -11.57 5.47
C ALA A 99 -5.29 -12.43 6.13
N LEU A 100 -5.17 -12.68 7.45
CA LEU A 100 -6.23 -13.24 8.28
C LEU A 100 -7.44 -12.28 8.40
N GLY A 101 -7.22 -11.00 8.71
CA GLY A 101 -8.25 -9.97 8.79
C GLY A 101 -9.09 -9.79 7.52
N ARG A 102 -8.45 -9.71 6.35
CA ARG A 102 -9.11 -9.67 5.03
C ARG A 102 -10.01 -10.89 4.84
N ASN A 103 -9.53 -12.08 5.20
CA ASN A 103 -10.35 -13.29 5.14
C ASN A 103 -11.49 -13.31 6.17
N LYS A 104 -11.32 -12.66 7.34
CA LYS A 104 -12.40 -12.46 8.33
C LYS A 104 -13.49 -11.57 7.74
N GLN A 105 -13.11 -10.43 7.16
CA GLN A 105 -14.02 -9.49 6.49
C GLN A 105 -14.77 -10.14 5.32
N LEU A 106 -14.06 -10.92 4.50
CA LEU A 106 -14.63 -11.66 3.37
C LEU A 106 -15.39 -12.93 3.79
N LYS A 107 -15.38 -13.30 5.08
CA LYS A 107 -15.99 -14.53 5.63
C LYS A 107 -15.44 -15.82 5.00
N THR A 108 -14.22 -15.77 4.50
CA THR A 108 -13.50 -16.84 3.80
C THR A 108 -12.58 -17.68 4.71
N LEU A 109 -12.50 -17.39 6.01
CA LEU A 109 -11.76 -18.23 6.96
C LEU A 109 -12.38 -19.63 7.15
N THR A 110 -11.51 -20.64 7.27
CA THR A 110 -11.86 -21.98 7.76
C THR A 110 -12.20 -21.96 9.25
N GLY A 111 -12.67 -23.08 9.80
CA GLY A 111 -12.87 -23.20 11.26
C GLY A 111 -11.59 -22.98 12.04
N PHE A 112 -10.46 -23.48 11.53
CA PHE A 112 -9.15 -23.30 12.16
C PHE A 112 -8.68 -21.83 12.08
N GLY A 113 -8.81 -21.19 10.91
CA GLY A 113 -8.48 -19.76 10.77
C GLY A 113 -9.28 -18.87 11.72
N LYS A 114 -10.57 -19.16 11.92
CA LYS A 114 -11.41 -18.45 12.90
C LYS A 114 -10.99 -18.70 14.36
N ALA A 115 -10.44 -19.88 14.67
CA ALA A 115 -9.95 -20.17 16.02
C ALA A 115 -8.69 -19.36 16.32
N ILE A 116 -7.77 -19.24 15.35
CA ILE A 116 -6.59 -18.39 15.47
C ILE A 116 -6.98 -16.92 15.63
N ASP A 117 -7.89 -16.43 14.79
CA ASP A 117 -8.42 -15.06 14.88
C ASP A 117 -8.97 -14.73 16.27
N LYS A 118 -9.73 -15.65 16.88
CA LYS A 118 -10.23 -15.48 18.26
C LYS A 118 -9.12 -15.44 19.32
N ILE A 119 -8.01 -16.15 19.11
CA ILE A 119 -6.86 -16.10 20.03
C ILE A 119 -6.20 -14.73 19.95
N LEU A 120 -6.09 -14.16 18.75
CA LEU A 120 -5.55 -12.81 18.56
C LEU A 120 -6.47 -11.75 19.15
N ASP A 121 -7.79 -11.86 18.93
CA ASP A 121 -8.79 -10.95 19.52
C ASP A 121 -8.80 -10.98 21.07
N LEU A 122 -8.31 -12.06 21.70
CA LEU A 122 -8.15 -12.16 23.15
C LEU A 122 -6.94 -11.35 23.66
N LEU A 123 -5.91 -11.22 22.83
CA LEU A 123 -4.70 -10.45 23.15
C LEU A 123 -4.93 -8.95 22.90
N ASP A 124 -5.56 -8.62 21.77
CA ASP A 124 -5.90 -7.26 21.37
C ASP A 124 -7.26 -7.27 20.64
N PRO A 125 -8.31 -6.58 21.14
CA PRO A 125 -9.62 -6.59 20.50
C PRO A 125 -9.57 -6.17 19.02
N ASP A 126 -10.22 -6.96 18.17
CA ASP A 126 -10.25 -6.76 16.71
C ASP A 126 -8.86 -6.72 16.04
N HIS A 127 -7.85 -7.36 16.66
CA HIS A 127 -6.45 -7.37 16.21
C HIS A 127 -6.30 -7.56 14.69
N SER A 128 -6.96 -8.59 14.14
CA SER A 128 -6.82 -8.92 12.72
C SER A 128 -7.48 -7.88 11.80
N LEU A 129 -8.62 -7.29 12.20
CA LEU A 129 -9.30 -6.24 11.44
C LEU A 129 -8.51 -4.94 11.50
N ASN A 130 -8.07 -4.56 12.69
CA ASN A 130 -7.24 -3.38 12.90
C ASN A 130 -5.98 -3.48 12.04
N SER A 131 -5.35 -4.67 11.97
CA SER A 131 -4.15 -4.92 11.17
C SER A 131 -4.29 -4.76 9.65
N ILE A 132 -5.51 -4.65 9.09
CA ILE A 132 -5.74 -4.46 7.65
C ILE A 132 -5.17 -3.13 7.15
N ASP A 133 -5.19 -2.10 8.00
CA ASP A 133 -4.73 -0.75 7.64
C ASP A 133 -3.27 -0.46 8.05
N PHE A 134 -2.66 -1.30 8.92
CA PHE A 134 -1.29 -1.08 9.43
C PHE A 134 -0.16 -1.32 8.40
N TYR A 135 -0.46 -1.60 7.13
CA TYR A 135 0.58 -1.83 6.09
C TYR A 135 1.37 -0.62 5.66
N ILE A 136 1.06 0.52 6.24
CA ILE A 136 1.72 1.75 5.92
C ILE A 136 2.05 2.36 7.26
N GLU A 137 3.08 1.85 7.96
CA GLU A 137 3.81 2.77 8.85
C GLU A 137 4.28 3.90 7.94
N PRO A 138 3.78 5.14 8.09
CA PRO A 138 4.35 6.26 7.40
C PRO A 138 5.72 6.44 8.05
N SER A 139 6.75 5.86 7.43
CA SER A 139 8.10 6.34 7.72
C SER A 139 8.12 7.81 7.28
N GLU A 140 8.91 8.67 7.92
CA GLU A 140 9.11 10.04 7.44
C GLU A 140 9.61 10.10 5.98
N GLN A 141 9.98 8.94 5.43
CA GLN A 141 10.47 8.72 4.08
C GLN A 141 9.36 8.26 3.11
N ILE A 142 8.11 8.09 3.53
CA ILE A 142 6.99 7.73 2.66
C ILE A 142 5.84 8.73 2.82
N ILE A 143 5.52 9.41 1.74
CA ILE A 143 4.32 10.22 1.57
C ILE A 143 3.21 9.30 1.08
N ASP A 144 2.31 8.95 1.98
CA ASP A 144 1.15 8.10 1.67
C ASP A 144 -0.03 8.93 1.15
N LYS A 145 -0.58 8.53 0.00
CA LYS A 145 -1.66 9.22 -0.71
C LYS A 145 -2.69 8.24 -1.29
N LEU A 146 -3.90 8.75 -1.48
CA LEU A 146 -4.98 8.16 -2.24
C LEU A 146 -5.08 8.86 -3.60
N ALA A 147 -5.56 8.13 -4.61
CA ALA A 147 -5.73 8.66 -5.96
C ALA A 147 -7.02 8.15 -6.59
N TRP A 148 -7.72 9.04 -7.29
CA TRP A 148 -8.90 8.69 -8.08
C TRP A 148 -8.53 8.54 -9.55
N ILE A 149 -8.63 7.32 -10.07
CA ILE A 149 -8.44 7.00 -11.47
C ILE A 149 -9.78 7.12 -12.18
N TYR A 150 -9.92 8.19 -12.95
CA TYR A 150 -11.07 8.39 -13.83
C TYR A 150 -10.60 8.55 -15.27
N ILE A 151 -11.14 7.72 -16.17
CA ILE A 151 -10.75 7.67 -17.57
C ILE A 151 -11.97 7.97 -18.43
N GLU A 152 -11.82 8.92 -19.33
CA GLU A 152 -12.84 9.28 -20.32
C GLU A 152 -12.19 9.38 -21.70
N ASN A 153 -12.77 8.73 -22.70
CA ASN A 153 -12.26 8.74 -24.08
C ASN A 153 -10.77 8.38 -24.21
N GLY A 154 -10.31 7.41 -23.42
CA GLY A 154 -8.91 6.96 -23.41
C GLY A 154 -7.92 7.94 -22.78
N LYS A 155 -8.41 8.95 -22.05
CA LYS A 155 -7.60 9.94 -21.33
C LYS A 155 -7.90 9.89 -19.85
N ILE A 156 -6.88 10.09 -19.03
CA ILE A 156 -7.01 10.13 -17.58
C ILE A 156 -7.25 11.57 -17.10
N LEU A 157 -8.12 11.71 -16.10
CA LEU A 157 -8.33 12.95 -15.38
C LEU A 157 -7.08 13.29 -14.55
N SER A 158 -6.55 14.49 -14.73
CA SER A 158 -5.40 14.99 -13.96
C SER A 158 -5.59 16.46 -13.62
N THR A 159 -4.86 16.93 -12.62
CA THR A 159 -4.94 18.29 -12.11
C THR A 159 -3.59 18.98 -12.16
N LEU A 160 -3.62 20.30 -12.25
CA LEU A 160 -2.46 21.15 -12.03
C LEU A 160 -2.72 22.01 -10.80
N SER A 161 -1.91 21.88 -9.75
CA SER A 161 -1.99 22.76 -8.59
C SER A 161 -1.45 24.17 -8.91
N LYS A 162 -1.98 25.19 -8.24
CA LYS A 162 -1.56 26.60 -8.40
C LYS A 162 -0.06 26.75 -8.17
N GLY A 163 0.63 27.35 -9.15
CA GLY A 163 2.07 27.61 -9.09
C GLY A 163 2.96 26.39 -9.35
N LYS A 164 2.41 25.26 -9.81
CA LYS A 164 3.15 24.07 -10.25
C LYS A 164 3.13 23.95 -11.77
N SER A 165 4.09 23.18 -12.30
CA SER A 165 4.20 22.85 -13.73
C SER A 165 4.01 21.36 -14.04
N THR A 166 3.98 20.53 -13.00
CA THR A 166 3.80 19.07 -13.09
C THR A 166 2.33 18.75 -12.81
N TYR A 167 1.73 17.90 -13.64
CA TYR A 167 0.37 17.41 -13.41
C TYR A 167 0.37 16.21 -12.46
N TYR A 168 -0.72 16.08 -11.70
CA TYR A 168 -0.93 14.99 -10.76
C TYR A 168 -2.32 14.36 -10.96
N ILE A 169 -2.45 13.07 -10.68
CA ILE A 169 -3.77 12.45 -10.56
C ILE A 169 -4.44 12.97 -9.27
N PRO A 170 -5.73 13.39 -9.31
CA PRO A 170 -6.39 13.99 -8.15
C PRO A 170 -6.56 13.01 -6.99
N GLY A 171 -6.58 13.56 -5.78
CA GLY A 171 -6.64 12.83 -4.51
C GLY A 171 -5.64 13.36 -3.49
N GLY A 172 -5.62 12.78 -2.29
CA GLY A 172 -4.82 13.35 -1.22
C GLY A 172 -4.51 12.40 -0.08
N LYS A 173 -4.25 12.96 1.10
CA LYS A 173 -3.75 12.20 2.24
C LYS A 173 -4.91 11.68 3.08
N ARG A 174 -4.67 10.57 3.76
CA ARG A 174 -5.56 10.11 4.83
C ARG A 174 -5.46 11.06 6.01
N GLU A 175 -6.61 11.43 6.56
CA GLU A 175 -6.66 12.04 7.89
C GLU A 175 -6.77 10.94 8.97
N ALA A 176 -6.52 11.32 10.23
CA ALA A 176 -6.54 10.37 11.34
C ALA A 176 -7.95 9.75 11.51
N ASN A 177 -8.00 8.42 11.52
CA ASN A 177 -9.22 7.61 11.68
C ASN A 177 -10.20 7.66 10.50
N GLU A 178 -9.73 7.99 9.30
CA GLU A 178 -10.55 7.97 8.09
C GLU A 178 -10.25 6.72 7.23
N SER A 179 -11.28 6.05 6.70
CA SER A 179 -11.11 4.98 5.72
C SER A 179 -10.73 5.55 4.34
N ASP A 180 -10.05 4.77 3.50
CA ASP A 180 -9.72 5.15 2.12
C ASP A 180 -10.90 5.74 1.33
N ALA A 181 -12.08 5.14 1.44
CA ALA A 181 -13.26 5.57 0.69
C ALA A 181 -13.72 7.00 1.09
N HIS A 182 -13.78 7.27 2.39
CA HIS A 182 -14.15 8.57 2.92
C HIS A 182 -13.08 9.62 2.62
N ALA A 183 -11.81 9.28 2.84
CA ALA A 183 -10.69 10.16 2.59
C ALA A 183 -10.62 10.56 1.12
N LEU A 184 -10.70 9.60 0.20
CA LEU A 184 -10.70 9.91 -1.22
C LEU A 184 -11.92 10.75 -1.62
N SER A 185 -13.11 10.44 -1.10
CA SER A 185 -14.30 11.25 -1.41
C SER A 185 -14.21 12.68 -0.88
N ARG A 186 -13.58 12.90 0.28
CA ARG A 186 -13.34 14.24 0.82
C ARG A 186 -12.39 15.02 -0.07
N GLU A 187 -11.22 14.44 -0.36
CA GLU A 187 -10.18 15.06 -1.19
C GLU A 187 -10.72 15.42 -2.59
N ILE A 188 -11.42 14.49 -3.27
CA ILE A 188 -11.99 14.77 -4.58
C ILE A 188 -13.06 15.86 -4.53
N LYS A 189 -13.84 15.93 -3.46
CA LYS A 189 -14.81 17.01 -3.29
C LYS A 189 -14.13 18.37 -3.12
N GLU A 190 -13.03 18.44 -2.37
CA GLU A 190 -12.26 19.65 -2.11
C GLU A 190 -11.47 20.14 -3.32
N GLU A 191 -10.95 19.23 -4.14
CA GLU A 191 -10.15 19.56 -5.33
C GLU A 191 -11.01 19.80 -6.58
N LEU A 192 -12.13 19.06 -6.73
CA LEU A 192 -12.86 18.94 -7.98
C LEU A 192 -14.37 19.23 -7.89
N SER A 193 -14.88 19.61 -6.72
CA SER A 193 -16.30 19.97 -6.49
C SER A 193 -17.32 18.86 -6.80
N VAL A 194 -16.89 17.60 -6.91
CA VAL A 194 -17.77 16.45 -7.20
C VAL A 194 -17.85 15.47 -6.04
N ALA A 195 -18.93 14.68 -5.98
CA ALA A 195 -19.09 13.62 -4.99
C ALA A 195 -18.81 12.27 -5.65
N LEU A 196 -17.98 11.44 -5.01
CA LEU A 196 -17.77 10.07 -5.46
C LEU A 196 -18.88 9.15 -4.97
N GLU A 197 -19.34 8.26 -5.84
CA GLU A 197 -20.30 7.23 -5.49
C GLU A 197 -19.56 6.08 -4.81
N LEU A 198 -19.47 6.12 -3.48
CA LEU A 198 -18.70 5.15 -2.67
C LEU A 198 -19.03 3.68 -2.96
N SER A 199 -20.26 3.39 -3.38
CA SER A 199 -20.68 2.02 -3.76
C SER A 199 -20.05 1.49 -5.05
N SER A 200 -19.53 2.37 -5.90
CA SER A 200 -18.82 2.05 -7.15
C SER A 200 -17.29 2.00 -6.98
N LEU A 201 -16.81 2.37 -5.78
CA LEU A 201 -15.39 2.44 -5.48
C LEU A 201 -14.76 1.05 -5.58
N HIS A 202 -13.75 0.92 -6.44
CA HIS A 202 -12.99 -0.31 -6.57
C HIS A 202 -11.50 -0.03 -6.67
N PHE A 203 -10.72 -0.92 -6.06
CA PHE A 203 -9.27 -0.80 -5.97
C PHE A 203 -8.60 -1.13 -7.30
N ILE A 204 -7.65 -0.29 -7.70
CA ILE A 204 -6.85 -0.45 -8.93
C ILE A 204 -5.46 -1.00 -8.61
N GLY A 205 -4.76 -0.41 -7.64
CA GLY A 205 -3.39 -0.79 -7.32
C GLY A 205 -2.69 0.18 -6.38
N ILE A 206 -1.48 -0.19 -5.95
CA ILE A 206 -0.58 0.68 -5.19
C ILE A 206 0.69 0.91 -6.00
N PHE A 207 1.07 2.17 -6.15
CA PHE A 207 2.22 2.60 -6.93
C PHE A 207 3.18 3.38 -6.06
N GLU A 208 4.48 3.12 -6.22
CA GLU A 208 5.53 3.77 -5.44
C GLU A 208 6.65 4.30 -6.32
N ALA A 209 6.97 5.58 -6.16
CA ALA A 209 8.10 6.21 -6.83
C ALA A 209 8.73 7.30 -5.94
N GLN A 210 9.85 7.85 -6.38
CA GLN A 210 10.48 9.00 -5.72
C GLN A 210 9.51 10.19 -5.71
N ALA A 211 9.43 10.88 -4.57
CA ALA A 211 8.63 12.08 -4.42
C ALA A 211 9.27 13.27 -5.16
N ASP A 212 8.48 13.94 -6.00
CA ASP A 212 8.93 15.09 -6.79
C ASP A 212 9.27 16.29 -5.89
N GLY A 213 10.42 16.92 -6.14
CA GLY A 213 10.88 18.07 -5.35
C GLY A 213 11.34 17.73 -3.92
N HIS A 214 11.36 16.44 -3.56
CA HIS A 214 11.87 15.96 -2.27
C HIS A 214 13.29 15.38 -2.39
N LYS A 215 13.97 15.25 -1.25
CA LYS A 215 15.30 14.62 -1.18
C LYS A 215 15.21 13.16 -1.65
N PRO A 216 16.27 12.62 -2.28
CA PRO A 216 16.34 11.20 -2.62
C PRO A 216 16.04 10.31 -1.42
N GLY A 217 15.18 9.29 -1.63
CA GLY A 217 14.76 8.36 -0.59
C GLY A 217 13.41 8.67 0.05
N ILE A 218 12.84 9.86 -0.19
CA ILE A 218 11.43 10.12 0.11
C ILE A 218 10.59 9.59 -1.05
N LEU A 219 9.73 8.61 -0.78
CA LEU A 219 8.85 8.00 -1.77
C LEU A 219 7.44 8.55 -1.64
N VAL A 220 6.71 8.65 -2.75
CA VAL A 220 5.24 8.71 -2.75
C VAL A 220 4.71 7.31 -2.93
N ARG A 221 3.79 6.90 -2.07
CA ARG A 221 2.96 5.70 -2.23
C ARG A 221 1.54 6.15 -2.55
N MET A 222 1.03 5.81 -3.73
CA MET A 222 -0.34 6.10 -4.14
C MET A 222 -1.18 4.84 -4.15
N THR A 223 -2.21 4.81 -3.31
CA THR A 223 -3.29 3.81 -3.34
C THR A 223 -4.38 4.30 -4.27
N CYS A 224 -4.56 3.63 -5.40
CA CYS A 224 -5.41 4.09 -6.50
C CYS A 224 -6.75 3.35 -6.50
N TYR A 225 -7.83 4.11 -6.63
CA TYR A 225 -9.20 3.61 -6.76
C TYR A 225 -9.88 4.24 -7.97
N ALA A 226 -10.80 3.52 -8.59
CA ALA A 226 -11.75 4.08 -9.56
C ALA A 226 -13.15 4.09 -8.96
N ALA A 227 -13.96 5.07 -9.37
CA ALA A 227 -15.33 5.26 -8.93
C ALA A 227 -16.09 6.14 -9.94
N GLU A 228 -17.39 5.92 -10.02
CA GLU A 228 -18.34 6.87 -10.60
C GLU A 228 -18.52 8.09 -9.69
N TYR A 229 -19.06 9.17 -10.25
CA TYR A 229 -19.27 10.42 -9.51
C TYR A 229 -20.55 11.14 -9.92
N THR A 230 -21.00 12.06 -9.07
CA THR A 230 -22.09 13.01 -9.35
C THR A 230 -21.63 14.45 -9.20
N GLY A 231 -22.22 15.33 -10.03
CA GLY A 231 -21.88 16.75 -10.10
C GLY A 231 -21.15 17.15 -11.39
N GLU A 232 -20.63 18.36 -11.41
CA GLU A 232 -19.86 18.90 -12.55
C GLU A 232 -18.42 19.14 -12.09
N LEU A 233 -17.46 18.54 -12.81
CA LEU A 233 -16.03 18.67 -12.52
C LEU A 233 -15.59 20.14 -12.62
N ARG A 234 -15.13 20.71 -11.51
CA ARG A 234 -14.62 22.08 -11.44
C ARG A 234 -13.42 22.16 -10.51
N ALA A 235 -12.34 22.76 -11.00
CA ALA A 235 -11.17 23.02 -10.17
C ALA A 235 -11.57 23.90 -8.96
N ASP A 236 -11.15 23.49 -7.77
CA ASP A 236 -11.38 24.22 -6.53
C ASP A 236 -10.12 24.21 -5.64
N SER A 237 -10.13 25.00 -4.58
CA SER A 237 -9.09 25.06 -3.54
C SER A 237 -7.69 25.30 -4.13
N GLU A 238 -6.81 24.31 -4.08
CA GLU A 238 -5.42 24.40 -4.55
C GLU A 238 -5.24 24.11 -6.04
N ILE A 239 -6.27 23.61 -6.73
CA ILE A 239 -6.22 23.26 -8.14
C ILE A 239 -6.42 24.51 -9.00
N ASP A 240 -5.52 24.69 -9.97
CA ASP A 240 -5.58 25.75 -10.98
C ASP A 240 -6.44 25.32 -12.19
N LYS A 241 -6.23 24.09 -12.66
CA LYS A 241 -7.01 23.54 -13.78
C LYS A 241 -7.09 22.02 -13.76
N ILE A 242 -8.18 21.54 -14.35
CA ILE A 242 -8.43 20.14 -14.68
C ILE A 242 -7.98 19.91 -16.13
N VAL A 243 -7.31 18.79 -16.38
CA VAL A 243 -6.84 18.39 -17.69
C VAL A 243 -7.11 16.91 -17.95
N TRP A 244 -7.25 16.55 -19.21
CA TRP A 244 -7.41 15.18 -19.67
C TRP A 244 -6.17 14.77 -20.45
N LEU A 245 -5.38 13.88 -19.86
CA LEU A 245 -4.07 13.50 -20.38
C LEU A 245 -4.13 12.15 -21.09
N ALA A 246 -3.48 12.08 -22.25
CA ALA A 246 -3.25 10.85 -22.99
C ALA A 246 -1.92 10.21 -22.54
N TYR A 247 -1.64 8.98 -22.96
CA TYR A 247 -0.37 8.34 -22.67
C TYR A 247 0.83 9.13 -23.22
N THR A 248 0.65 9.89 -24.30
CA THR A 248 1.67 10.80 -24.84
C THR A 248 2.09 11.92 -23.87
N ASP A 249 1.25 12.24 -22.88
CA ASP A 249 1.53 13.27 -21.87
C ASP A 249 2.30 12.73 -20.66
N ARG A 250 2.65 11.44 -20.65
CA ARG A 250 3.35 10.74 -19.55
C ARG A 250 4.55 11.50 -18.99
N GLU A 251 5.35 12.16 -19.81
CA GLU A 251 6.54 12.87 -19.33
C GLU A 251 6.23 14.17 -18.57
N ASN A 252 4.96 14.63 -18.59
CA ASN A 252 4.51 15.84 -17.90
C ASN A 252 3.93 15.58 -16.50
N VAL A 253 3.83 14.30 -16.09
CA VAL A 253 3.28 13.90 -14.78
C VAL A 253 4.38 13.46 -13.81
N SER A 254 4.03 13.34 -12.54
CA SER A 254 4.95 12.89 -11.49
C SER A 254 5.48 11.48 -11.73
N GLN A 255 6.61 11.11 -11.12
CA GLN A 255 7.19 9.78 -11.32
C GLN A 255 6.26 8.62 -10.92
N VAL A 256 5.40 8.83 -9.91
CA VAL A 256 4.42 7.81 -9.50
C VAL A 256 3.28 7.74 -10.50
N ASP A 257 2.83 8.87 -11.05
CA ASP A 257 1.80 8.91 -12.08
C ASP A 257 2.28 8.32 -13.39
N GLN A 258 3.57 8.44 -13.73
CA GLN A 258 4.16 7.76 -14.88
C GLN A 258 3.97 6.24 -14.80
N LEU A 259 4.14 5.65 -13.61
CA LEU A 259 3.90 4.22 -13.40
C LEU A 259 2.42 3.84 -13.56
N ILE A 260 1.53 4.75 -13.16
CA ILE A 260 0.09 4.57 -13.32
C ILE A 260 -0.29 4.65 -14.81
N PHE A 261 0.27 5.61 -15.54
CA PHE A 261 0.08 5.75 -16.99
C PHE A 261 0.56 4.49 -17.73
N ASP A 262 1.75 3.99 -17.41
CA ASP A 262 2.29 2.74 -17.98
C ASP A 262 1.33 1.57 -17.73
N PHE A 263 0.87 1.42 -16.49
CA PHE A 263 -0.05 0.35 -16.12
C PHE A 263 -1.37 0.43 -16.90
N LEU A 264 -1.97 1.63 -17.00
CA LEU A 264 -3.24 1.83 -17.69
C LEU A 264 -3.11 1.67 -19.22
N TYR A 265 -1.98 2.08 -19.79
CA TYR A 265 -1.68 1.87 -21.21
C TYR A 265 -1.49 0.39 -21.53
N GLU A 266 -0.77 -0.36 -20.69
CA GLU A 266 -0.63 -1.82 -20.82
C GLU A 266 -1.98 -2.56 -20.71
N GLN A 267 -2.95 -2.02 -19.97
CA GLN A 267 -4.33 -2.55 -19.93
C GLN A 267 -5.18 -2.14 -21.13
N GLY A 268 -4.69 -1.26 -22.01
CA GLY A 268 -5.40 -0.77 -23.19
C GLY A 268 -6.55 0.21 -22.86
N VAL A 269 -6.55 0.82 -21.67
CA VAL A 269 -7.59 1.78 -21.25
C VAL A 269 -7.15 3.24 -21.39
N LEU A 270 -5.83 3.50 -21.38
CA LEU A 270 -5.24 4.80 -21.69
C LEU A 270 -4.62 4.76 -23.10
N LEU A 271 -4.87 5.79 -23.92
CA LEU A 271 -4.46 5.87 -25.32
C LEU A 271 -3.35 6.88 -25.56
#